data_AF-A0A9D3YAL8-F1
#
_entry.id   AF-A0A9D3YAL8-F1
#
_cell.length_a   1.000
_cell.length_b   1.000
_cell.length_c   1.000
_cell.angle_alpha   90.00
_cell.angle_beta   90.00
_cell.angle_gamma   90.00
#
_symmetry.space_group_name_H-M   'P 1'
#
loop_
_entity.id
_entity.type
_entity.pdbx_description
1 polymer ?
#
loop_
_entity_poly.entity_id
_entity_poly.type
_entity_poly.pdbx_seq_one_letter_code
_entity_poly.pdbx_strand_id
1 'polypeptide(L)'
;MDDSEKLKNNVNFTMLEMQYRMHPRICDLPSELFYEGRLQTARNFCRDQPLPIWPEHETLGTIPRVFVHLVGNEEMLTVSTEDGNEMSKSNAVEVDYVVELYRHLIAQAPGESVFILSQYNAQCAEIKRKLREIHLRDEDVSTVVSSQGGEWDYVIFSTVRSLPKYKIEKKPTLGWCKYNLGFITDQNQVNVAITRAKKGLVIVGNKHLLRCDKTWNTILEDYEHYGCVKTPMEFPPPNTRLTRQEIMARARAQSYRRYGETIYERGEATSYVGPVDERPTLRIRNRGCASARQGDRYRPS
;
A
#
# COMPACT_ATOMS: atom_id res chain seq x y z
N MET A 1 -10.21 0.96 53.40
CA MET A 1 -10.97 1.41 52.23
C MET A 1 -9.99 2.22 51.42
N ASP A 2 -9.51 1.62 50.34
CA ASP A 2 -8.33 2.05 49.60
C ASP A 2 -8.69 3.25 48.70
N ASP A 3 -7.95 4.34 48.85
CA ASP A 3 -8.15 5.61 48.14
C ASP A 3 -7.79 5.52 46.63
N SER A 4 -7.41 4.33 46.15
CA SER A 4 -7.14 4.01 44.75
C SER A 4 -8.41 3.94 43.87
N GLU A 5 -9.60 3.75 44.45
CA GLU A 5 -10.86 3.64 43.69
C GLU A 5 -11.53 5.00 43.39
N LYS A 6 -11.11 6.08 44.07
CA LYS A 6 -11.69 7.44 43.91
C LYS A 6 -11.03 8.31 42.85
N LEU A 7 -9.97 7.82 42.21
CA LEU A 7 -9.20 8.53 41.17
C LEU A 7 -9.49 8.03 39.75
N LYS A 8 -10.62 7.35 39.51
CA LYS A 8 -11.20 7.20 38.15
C LYS A 8 -11.75 8.54 37.69
N ASN A 9 -10.78 9.38 37.38
CA ASN A 9 -10.80 10.65 36.69
C ASN A 9 -12.05 10.83 35.83
N ASN A 10 -12.83 11.81 36.26
CA ASN A 10 -13.92 12.49 35.60
C ASN A 10 -13.40 13.29 34.39
N VAL A 11 -12.66 12.64 33.49
CA VAL A 11 -12.13 13.21 32.25
C VAL A 11 -13.04 12.77 31.13
N ASN A 12 -13.88 13.68 30.65
CA ASN A 12 -14.69 13.46 29.47
C ASN A 12 -13.78 13.47 28.24
N PHE A 13 -13.59 12.31 27.63
CA PHE A 13 -12.95 12.20 26.32
C PHE A 13 -14.03 12.33 25.25
N THR A 14 -13.89 13.32 24.36
CA THR A 14 -14.75 13.45 23.18
C THR A 14 -14.07 12.75 22.02
N MET A 15 -14.70 11.71 21.49
CA MET A 15 -14.24 11.03 20.29
C MET A 15 -14.57 11.87 19.06
N LEU A 16 -13.60 12.05 18.16
CA LEU A 16 -13.86 12.59 16.84
C LEU A 16 -14.42 11.47 15.96
N GLU A 17 -15.69 11.59 15.60
CA GLU A 17 -16.43 10.55 14.87
C GLU A 17 -16.28 10.67 13.35
N MET A 18 -15.77 11.79 12.83
CA MET A 18 -15.66 12.02 11.38
C MET A 18 -14.24 11.84 10.88
N GLN A 19 -14.06 11.03 9.84
CA GLN A 19 -12.79 10.80 9.15
C GLN A 19 -12.82 11.26 7.69
N TYR A 20 -11.68 11.76 7.21
CA TYR A 20 -11.51 12.39 5.89
C TYR A 20 -10.35 11.77 5.11
N ARG A 21 -10.09 10.47 5.33
CA ARG A 21 -8.86 9.82 4.89
C ARG A 21 -9.12 8.51 4.18
N MET A 22 -9.66 7.52 4.85
CA MET A 22 -9.81 6.17 4.33
C MET A 22 -10.99 6.11 3.38
N HIS A 23 -10.87 5.31 2.32
CA HIS A 23 -12.03 4.91 1.53
C HIS A 23 -13.11 4.33 2.46
N PRO A 24 -14.43 4.62 2.27
CA PRO A 24 -15.49 4.18 3.19
C PRO A 24 -15.44 2.67 3.47
N ARG A 25 -15.30 1.86 2.41
CA ARG A 25 -15.18 0.40 2.52
C ARG A 25 -13.92 -0.09 3.24
N ILE A 26 -12.87 0.72 3.40
CA ILE A 26 -11.75 0.39 4.28
C ILE A 26 -12.13 0.74 5.73
N CYS A 27 -12.74 1.92 5.94
CA CYS A 27 -13.12 2.45 7.25
C CYS A 27 -14.18 1.62 7.99
N ASP A 28 -15.10 0.98 7.28
CA ASP A 28 -16.22 0.25 7.89
C ASP A 28 -15.75 -0.80 8.92
N LEU A 29 -14.70 -1.56 8.60
CA LEU A 29 -14.22 -2.63 9.48
C LEU A 29 -13.52 -2.11 10.75
N PRO A 30 -12.51 -1.21 10.68
CA PRO A 30 -11.93 -0.61 11.87
C PRO A 30 -12.98 0.11 12.73
N SER A 31 -13.95 0.78 12.08
CA SER A 31 -15.04 1.48 12.79
C SER A 31 -15.82 0.53 13.69
N GLU A 32 -16.29 -0.59 13.13
CA GLU A 32 -17.03 -1.60 13.90
C GLU A 32 -16.16 -2.29 14.96
N LEU A 33 -14.91 -2.64 14.62
CA LEU A 33 -14.05 -3.42 15.51
C LEU A 33 -13.48 -2.65 16.70
N PHE A 34 -13.06 -1.39 16.48
CA PHE A 34 -12.25 -0.63 17.45
C PHE A 34 -12.92 0.64 17.93
N TYR A 35 -14.03 1.04 17.30
CA TYR A 35 -14.66 2.35 17.48
C TYR A 35 -16.18 2.26 17.64
N GLU A 36 -16.71 1.07 17.93
CA GLU A 36 -18.15 0.82 18.19
C GLU A 36 -19.08 1.34 17.06
N GLY A 37 -18.59 1.30 15.81
CA GLY A 37 -19.32 1.79 14.65
C GLY A 37 -19.46 3.32 14.57
N ARG A 38 -18.81 4.06 15.49
CA ARG A 38 -18.95 5.53 15.58
C ARG A 38 -18.09 6.30 14.58
N LEU A 39 -17.07 5.67 13.99
CA LEU A 39 -16.20 6.33 13.01
C LEU A 39 -16.86 6.34 11.62
N GLN A 40 -17.13 7.53 11.08
CA GLN A 40 -17.86 7.76 9.82
C GLN A 40 -17.01 8.49 8.80
N THR A 41 -17.19 8.15 7.52
CA THR A 41 -16.53 8.84 6.40
C THR A 41 -17.33 10.06 5.97
N ALA A 42 -16.68 11.22 5.82
CA ALA A 42 -17.36 12.43 5.37
C ALA A 42 -18.00 12.25 3.98
N ARG A 43 -19.27 12.66 3.83
CA ARG A 43 -20.09 12.39 2.61
C ARG A 43 -19.50 12.93 1.31
N ASN A 44 -18.77 14.04 1.36
CA ASN A 44 -18.12 14.67 0.19
C ASN A 44 -16.71 14.13 -0.07
N PHE A 45 -16.26 13.13 0.69
CA PHE A 45 -14.96 12.51 0.52
C PHE A 45 -15.05 11.37 -0.51
N CYS A 46 -15.19 11.74 -1.79
CA CYS A 46 -14.94 10.83 -2.90
C CYS A 46 -13.44 10.85 -3.21
N ARG A 47 -12.74 9.77 -2.88
CA ARG A 47 -11.45 9.50 -3.52
C ARG A 47 -11.68 9.10 -4.97
N ASP A 48 -10.61 9.17 -5.76
CA ASP A 48 -10.55 8.61 -7.11
C ASP A 48 -11.10 7.18 -7.14
N GLN A 49 -11.63 6.78 -8.29
CA GLN A 49 -12.09 5.41 -8.49
C GLN A 49 -10.98 4.41 -8.09
N PRO A 50 -11.30 3.37 -7.30
CA PRO A 50 -10.34 2.35 -6.96
C PRO A 50 -9.73 1.71 -8.22
N LEU A 51 -8.47 1.30 -8.14
CA LEU A 51 -7.82 0.55 -9.22
C LEU A 51 -8.65 -0.69 -9.60
N PRO A 52 -8.69 -1.09 -10.87
CA PRO A 52 -9.48 -2.25 -11.34
C PRO A 52 -8.79 -3.60 -11.00
N ILE A 53 -8.18 -3.69 -9.83
CA ILE A 53 -7.53 -4.89 -9.28
C ILE A 53 -8.28 -5.41 -8.03
N TRP A 54 -9.11 -4.57 -7.44
CA TRP A 54 -9.79 -4.86 -6.17
C TRP A 54 -11.00 -5.78 -6.37
N PRO A 55 -11.40 -6.55 -5.34
CA PRO A 55 -12.63 -7.33 -5.36
C PRO A 55 -13.87 -6.49 -5.69
N GLU A 56 -14.78 -7.06 -6.46
CA GLU A 56 -16.08 -6.47 -6.80
C GLU A 56 -17.19 -7.16 -5.99
N HIS A 57 -18.09 -6.37 -5.41
CA HIS A 57 -19.26 -6.86 -4.68
C HIS A 57 -20.55 -6.45 -5.40
N GLU A 58 -21.50 -7.38 -5.49
CA GLU A 58 -22.71 -7.25 -6.31
C GLU A 58 -23.50 -5.95 -6.05
N THR A 59 -23.60 -5.53 -4.79
CA THR A 59 -24.39 -4.35 -4.38
C THR A 59 -23.57 -3.15 -3.94
N LEU A 60 -22.30 -3.35 -3.58
CA LEU A 60 -21.45 -2.32 -2.98
C LEU A 60 -20.41 -1.79 -3.96
N GLY A 61 -20.31 -2.40 -5.14
CA GLY A 61 -19.30 -2.10 -6.13
C GLY A 61 -17.90 -2.56 -5.67
N THR A 62 -16.88 -1.85 -6.14
CA THR A 62 -15.49 -2.16 -5.84
C THR A 62 -15.15 -1.96 -4.37
N ILE A 63 -14.58 -2.98 -3.74
CA ILE A 63 -14.13 -2.96 -2.34
C ILE A 63 -12.60 -2.95 -2.32
N PRO A 64 -11.94 -1.83 -2.02
CA PRO A 64 -10.48 -1.73 -2.06
C PRO A 64 -9.81 -2.28 -0.80
N ARG A 65 -10.21 -3.48 -0.37
CA ARG A 65 -9.50 -4.26 0.63
C ARG A 65 -9.52 -5.74 0.26
N VAL A 66 -8.41 -6.43 0.51
CA VAL A 66 -8.30 -7.86 0.21
C VAL A 66 -7.40 -8.56 1.22
N PHE A 67 -7.78 -9.77 1.61
CA PHE A 67 -6.96 -10.66 2.41
C PHE A 67 -6.47 -11.77 1.49
N VAL A 68 -5.15 -11.89 1.32
CA VAL A 68 -4.52 -12.92 0.52
C VAL A 68 -4.08 -14.04 1.45
N HIS A 69 -4.79 -15.17 1.36
CA HIS A 69 -4.43 -16.38 2.07
C HIS A 69 -3.18 -17.01 1.47
N LEU A 70 -2.11 -16.98 2.25
CA LEU A 70 -0.83 -17.57 1.91
C LEU A 70 -0.32 -18.40 3.09
N VAL A 71 -0.04 -19.68 2.83
CA VAL A 71 0.62 -20.55 3.80
C VAL A 71 2.09 -20.60 3.41
N GLY A 72 2.95 -20.08 4.29
CA GLY A 72 4.39 -20.13 4.14
C GLY A 72 5.06 -20.88 5.29
N ASN A 73 6.39 -20.98 5.22
CA ASN A 73 7.23 -21.52 6.27
C ASN A 73 7.90 -20.35 7.00
N GLU A 74 7.71 -20.29 8.32
CA GLU A 74 8.39 -19.31 9.16
C GLU A 74 9.83 -19.72 9.43
N GLU A 75 10.72 -18.73 9.44
CA GLU A 75 12.08 -18.84 9.91
C GLU A 75 12.28 -17.90 11.11
N MET A 76 13.14 -18.30 12.04
CA MET A 76 13.55 -17.44 13.16
C MET A 76 14.91 -16.86 12.82
N LEU A 77 14.99 -15.52 12.78
CA LEU A 77 16.20 -14.80 12.40
C LEU A 77 16.58 -13.82 13.50
N THR A 78 17.87 -13.74 13.79
CA THR A 78 18.41 -12.72 14.68
C THR A 78 18.53 -11.41 13.91
N VAL A 79 17.99 -10.33 14.46
CA VAL A 79 18.07 -8.99 13.86
C VAL A 79 18.69 -8.04 14.87
N SER A 80 19.65 -7.24 14.42
CA SER A 80 20.23 -6.18 15.24
C SER A 80 19.28 -4.98 15.27
N THR A 81 18.81 -4.63 16.47
CA THR A 81 18.07 -3.40 16.77
C THR A 81 18.96 -2.44 17.57
N GLU A 82 18.50 -1.22 17.82
CA GLU A 82 19.21 -0.25 18.66
C GLU A 82 19.44 -0.77 20.10
N ASP A 83 18.56 -1.66 20.58
CA ASP A 83 18.60 -2.26 21.90
C ASP A 83 19.36 -3.61 21.95
N GLY A 84 19.91 -4.08 20.82
CA GLY A 84 20.68 -5.32 20.72
C GLY A 84 20.12 -6.33 19.73
N ASN A 85 20.58 -7.58 19.80
CA ASN A 85 20.11 -8.64 18.90
C ASN A 85 18.80 -9.24 19.42
N GLU A 86 17.74 -9.16 18.60
CA GLU A 86 16.44 -9.74 18.90
C GLU A 86 16.13 -10.94 18.01
N MET A 87 15.48 -11.96 18.58
CA MET A 87 14.93 -13.08 17.80
C MET A 87 13.62 -12.65 17.15
N SER A 88 13.66 -12.42 15.84
CA SER A 88 12.51 -12.02 15.03
C SER A 88 12.10 -13.15 14.08
N LYS A 89 11.06 -12.90 13.27
CA LYS A 89 10.45 -13.90 12.40
C LYS A 89 10.33 -13.37 10.98
N SER A 90 10.58 -14.24 10.01
CA SER A 90 10.33 -14.00 8.60
C SER A 90 9.63 -15.18 7.97
N ASN A 91 9.02 -14.96 6.81
CA ASN A 91 8.37 -15.97 6.01
C ASN A 91 8.70 -15.71 4.55
N ALA A 92 9.67 -16.47 4.01
CA ALA A 92 10.22 -16.24 2.68
C ALA A 92 9.16 -16.28 1.57
N VAL A 93 8.15 -17.13 1.71
CA VAL A 93 7.02 -17.25 0.77
C VAL A 93 6.18 -15.97 0.77
N GLU A 94 5.88 -15.41 1.95
CA GLU A 94 5.23 -14.10 2.04
C GLU A 94 6.10 -12.99 1.48
N VAL A 95 7.41 -13.00 1.76
CA VAL A 95 8.36 -11.98 1.24
C VAL A 95 8.31 -11.94 -0.29
N ASP A 96 8.42 -13.10 -0.96
CA ASP A 96 8.36 -13.17 -2.43
C ASP A 96 7.06 -12.59 -2.98
N TYR A 97 5.94 -13.00 -2.41
CA TYR A 97 4.63 -12.54 -2.86
C TYR A 97 4.44 -11.03 -2.62
N VAL A 98 4.83 -10.52 -1.45
CA VAL A 98 4.69 -9.11 -1.08
C VAL A 98 5.55 -8.21 -1.98
N VAL A 99 6.77 -8.63 -2.30
CA VAL A 99 7.67 -7.88 -3.21
C VAL A 99 7.06 -7.78 -4.61
N GLU A 100 6.54 -8.89 -5.13
CA GLU A 100 5.87 -8.89 -6.44
C GLU A 100 4.58 -8.07 -6.45
N LEU A 101 3.80 -8.13 -5.37
CA LEU A 101 2.60 -7.32 -5.21
C LEU A 101 2.92 -5.83 -5.12
N TYR A 102 3.95 -5.44 -4.37
CA TYR A 102 4.42 -4.07 -4.29
C TYR A 102 4.84 -3.55 -5.66
N ARG A 103 5.66 -4.33 -6.40
CA ARG A 103 6.08 -4.03 -7.77
C ARG A 103 4.88 -3.83 -8.71
N HIS A 104 3.84 -4.64 -8.55
CA HIS A 104 2.61 -4.50 -9.31
C HIS A 104 1.85 -3.20 -8.97
N LEU A 105 1.66 -2.90 -7.68
CA LEU A 105 0.92 -1.71 -7.23
C LEU A 105 1.60 -0.41 -7.67
N ILE A 106 2.93 -0.27 -7.51
CA ILE A 106 3.63 0.95 -7.95
C ILE A 106 3.53 1.19 -9.48
N ALA A 107 3.34 0.12 -10.25
CA ALA A 107 3.14 0.19 -11.69
C ALA A 107 1.68 0.48 -12.08
N GLN A 108 0.71 0.04 -11.27
CA GLN A 108 -0.71 0.34 -11.47
C GLN A 108 -1.10 1.74 -10.99
N ALA A 109 -0.40 2.26 -9.97
CA ALA A 109 -0.70 3.49 -9.28
C ALA A 109 0.44 4.53 -9.40
N PRO A 110 0.76 4.99 -10.63
CA PRO A 110 1.82 5.97 -10.86
C PRO A 110 1.63 7.23 -10.01
N GLY A 111 2.63 7.58 -9.20
CA GLY A 111 2.60 8.79 -8.37
C GLY A 111 1.84 8.66 -7.05
N GLU A 112 1.21 7.51 -6.80
CA GLU A 112 0.56 7.22 -5.52
C GLU A 112 1.53 6.52 -4.57
N SER A 113 1.30 6.71 -3.28
CA SER A 113 2.17 6.13 -2.26
C SER A 113 1.78 4.67 -1.97
N VAL A 114 2.71 3.74 -2.16
CA VAL A 114 2.55 2.31 -1.81
C VAL A 114 3.54 1.99 -0.71
N PHE A 115 3.08 1.35 0.36
CA PHE A 115 3.91 1.06 1.53
C PHE A 115 3.69 -0.36 2.05
N ILE A 116 4.75 -0.98 2.57
CA ILE A 116 4.72 -2.31 3.15
C ILE A 116 4.89 -2.20 4.66
N LEU A 117 3.96 -2.80 5.40
CA LEU A 117 4.00 -2.93 6.84
C LEU A 117 4.16 -4.39 7.24
N SER A 118 4.94 -4.62 8.29
CA SER A 118 4.95 -5.88 9.03
C SER A 118 5.14 -5.61 10.51
N GLN A 119 4.85 -6.58 11.37
CA GLN A 119 5.16 -6.46 12.79
C GLN A 119 6.57 -6.97 13.14
N TYR A 120 7.25 -7.62 12.19
CA TYR A 120 8.52 -8.30 12.46
C TYR A 120 9.68 -7.64 11.71
N ASN A 121 10.70 -7.22 12.46
CA ASN A 121 11.92 -6.63 11.91
C ASN A 121 12.62 -7.54 10.89
N ALA A 122 12.67 -8.87 11.14
CA ALA A 122 13.28 -9.82 10.19
C ALA A 122 12.53 -9.86 8.86
N GLN A 123 11.21 -9.82 8.89
CA GLN A 123 10.40 -9.73 7.66
C GLN A 123 10.69 -8.43 6.91
N CYS A 124 10.69 -7.29 7.61
CA CYS A 124 11.02 -6.00 6.99
C CYS A 124 12.42 -6.03 6.35
N ALA A 125 13.43 -6.56 7.04
CA ALA A 125 14.79 -6.66 6.53
C ALA A 125 14.89 -7.51 5.26
N GLU A 126 14.22 -8.66 5.22
CA GLU A 126 14.21 -9.54 4.03
C GLU A 126 13.46 -8.91 2.85
N ILE A 127 12.34 -8.23 3.09
CA ILE A 127 11.62 -7.49 2.05
C ILE A 127 12.51 -6.37 1.49
N LYS A 128 13.13 -5.57 2.37
CA LYS A 128 14.06 -4.52 1.95
C LYS A 128 15.22 -5.06 1.12
N ARG A 129 15.82 -6.18 1.54
CA ARG A 129 16.89 -6.86 0.79
C ARG A 129 16.44 -7.22 -0.63
N LYS A 130 15.29 -7.89 -0.78
CA LYS A 130 14.77 -8.27 -2.11
C LYS A 130 14.40 -7.06 -2.96
N LEU A 131 13.84 -6.01 -2.38
CA LEU A 131 13.55 -4.76 -3.10
C LEU A 131 14.83 -4.12 -3.66
N ARG A 132 15.92 -4.07 -2.88
CA ARG A 132 17.23 -3.58 -3.35
C ARG A 132 17.78 -4.42 -4.50
N GLU A 133 17.65 -5.75 -4.44
CA GLU A 133 18.10 -6.66 -5.52
C GLU A 133 17.40 -6.38 -6.85
N ILE A 134 16.12 -6.00 -6.81
CA ILE A 134 15.35 -5.62 -8.00
C ILE A 134 15.31 -4.10 -8.27
N HIS A 135 16.18 -3.35 -7.60
CA HIS A 135 16.38 -1.90 -7.79
C HIS A 135 15.11 -1.06 -7.53
N LEU A 136 14.31 -1.46 -6.54
CA LEU A 136 13.17 -0.70 -6.03
C LEU A 136 13.51 -0.04 -4.69
N ARG A 137 12.75 1.00 -4.34
CA ARG A 137 12.87 1.71 -3.06
C ARG A 137 12.57 0.77 -1.90
N ASP A 138 13.48 0.69 -0.93
CA ASP A 138 13.32 -0.11 0.27
C ASP A 138 12.93 0.73 1.50
N GLU A 139 12.89 2.06 1.35
CA GLU A 139 12.37 3.00 2.35
C GLU A 139 10.85 2.88 2.53
N ASP A 140 10.16 2.29 1.55
CA ASP A 140 8.72 2.02 1.59
C ASP A 140 8.35 0.80 2.46
N VAL A 141 9.23 0.39 3.38
CA VAL A 141 9.05 -0.77 4.26
C VAL A 141 9.36 -0.38 5.70
N SER A 142 8.41 -0.62 6.62
CA SER A 142 8.61 -0.34 8.04
C SER A 142 7.81 -1.29 8.93
N THR A 143 8.18 -1.34 10.21
CA THR A 143 7.32 -2.03 11.17
C THR A 143 6.06 -1.22 11.47
N VAL A 144 5.01 -1.88 11.96
CA VAL A 144 3.80 -1.21 12.43
C VAL A 144 4.13 -0.20 13.53
N VAL A 145 5.00 -0.55 14.48
CA VAL A 145 5.38 0.33 15.60
C VAL A 145 6.13 1.57 15.11
N SER A 146 7.10 1.40 14.20
CA SER A 146 7.88 2.51 13.63
C SER A 146 7.13 3.34 12.58
N SER A 147 5.92 2.94 12.19
CA SER A 147 5.08 3.63 11.20
C SER A 147 4.16 4.71 11.78
N GLN A 148 4.29 5.04 13.07
CA GLN A 148 3.34 5.90 13.77
C GLN A 148 3.21 7.27 13.10
N GLY A 149 1.98 7.64 12.74
CA GLY A 149 1.66 8.91 12.10
C GLY A 149 1.81 8.92 10.57
N GLY A 150 2.39 7.87 9.96
CA GLY A 150 2.42 7.72 8.50
C GLY A 150 1.09 7.26 7.92
N GLU A 151 0.83 7.59 6.66
CA GLU A 151 -0.34 7.12 5.91
C GLU A 151 -0.06 7.11 4.41
N TRP A 152 -0.50 6.06 3.73
CA TRP A 152 -0.19 5.83 2.32
C TRP A 152 -1.43 5.41 1.54
N ASP A 153 -1.46 5.77 0.26
CA ASP A 153 -2.57 5.44 -0.66
C ASP A 153 -2.82 3.94 -0.69
N TYR A 154 -1.76 3.13 -0.76
CA TYR A 154 -1.86 1.68 -0.65
C TYR A 154 -0.95 1.14 0.43
N VAL A 155 -1.47 0.20 1.20
CA VAL A 155 -0.71 -0.52 2.22
C VAL A 155 -0.80 -2.01 1.96
N ILE A 156 0.36 -2.69 1.95
CA ILE A 156 0.46 -4.14 2.03
C ILE A 156 0.89 -4.49 3.46
N PHE A 157 0.06 -5.21 4.19
CA PHE A 157 0.36 -5.66 5.55
C PHE A 157 0.69 -7.17 5.55
N SER A 158 1.97 -7.49 5.80
CA SER A 158 2.45 -8.88 5.94
C SER A 158 2.38 -9.33 7.38
N THR A 159 1.57 -10.35 7.62
CA THR A 159 1.35 -10.92 8.95
C THR A 159 2.46 -11.89 9.36
N VAL A 160 3.21 -12.49 8.42
CA VAL A 160 4.38 -13.37 8.65
C VAL A 160 4.01 -14.75 9.21
N ARG A 161 3.21 -14.77 10.27
CA ARG A 161 2.99 -15.98 11.08
C ARG A 161 2.18 -17.00 10.30
N SER A 162 2.72 -18.20 10.23
CA SER A 162 2.18 -19.30 9.45
C SER A 162 2.54 -20.65 10.06
N LEU A 163 1.52 -21.48 10.23
CA LEU A 163 1.65 -22.89 10.54
C LEU A 163 0.84 -23.71 9.53
N PRO A 164 1.36 -24.86 9.08
CA PRO A 164 0.56 -25.82 8.34
C PRO A 164 -0.70 -26.20 9.12
N LYS A 165 -1.84 -26.32 8.43
CA LYS A 165 -3.15 -26.56 9.06
C LYS A 165 -3.17 -27.74 10.02
N TYR A 166 -2.44 -28.81 9.71
CA TYR A 166 -2.36 -30.02 10.55
C TYR A 166 -1.58 -29.82 11.86
N LYS A 167 -0.79 -28.74 11.99
CA LYS A 167 -0.07 -28.35 13.21
C LYS A 167 -0.84 -27.36 14.08
N ILE A 168 -1.98 -26.86 13.61
CA ILE A 168 -2.81 -25.90 14.35
C ILE A 168 -3.68 -26.67 15.35
N GLU A 169 -3.65 -26.26 16.61
CA GLU A 169 -4.50 -26.87 17.64
C GLU A 169 -5.99 -26.65 17.33
N LYS A 170 -6.81 -27.69 17.51
CA LYS A 170 -8.26 -27.61 17.27
C LYS A 170 -8.98 -26.67 18.22
N LYS A 171 -8.45 -26.51 19.44
CA LYS A 171 -8.97 -25.64 20.50
C LYS A 171 -7.79 -24.91 21.14
N PRO A 172 -7.21 -23.94 20.44
CA PRO A 172 -6.01 -23.26 20.90
C PRO A 172 -6.31 -22.47 22.17
N THR A 173 -5.44 -22.58 23.17
CA THR A 173 -5.52 -21.76 24.38
C THR A 173 -4.99 -20.34 24.10
N LEU A 174 -5.30 -19.37 24.98
CA LEU A 174 -4.72 -18.02 24.88
C LEU A 174 -3.19 -18.04 24.87
N GLY A 175 -2.57 -18.91 25.68
CA GLY A 175 -1.12 -19.09 25.71
C GLY A 175 -0.58 -19.64 24.39
N TRP A 176 -1.27 -20.62 23.80
CA TRP A 176 -0.93 -21.15 22.48
C TRP A 176 -1.03 -20.08 21.40
N CYS A 177 -2.11 -19.30 21.40
CA CYS A 177 -2.29 -18.19 20.47
C CYS A 177 -1.16 -17.16 20.62
N LYS A 178 -0.86 -16.71 21.85
CA LYS A 178 0.23 -15.76 22.10
C LYS A 178 1.59 -16.27 21.61
N TYR A 179 1.88 -17.56 21.81
CA TYR A 179 3.12 -18.17 21.34
C TYR A 179 3.18 -18.29 19.81
N ASN A 180 2.10 -18.72 19.16
CA ASN A 180 2.09 -19.03 17.73
C ASN A 180 1.74 -17.84 16.84
N LEU A 181 1.01 -16.84 17.33
CA LEU A 181 0.65 -15.62 16.61
C LEU A 181 1.52 -14.40 17.00
N GLY A 182 2.13 -14.41 18.19
CA GLY A 182 3.01 -13.34 18.64
C GLY A 182 2.30 -11.97 18.68
N PHE A 183 2.94 -10.94 18.12
CA PHE A 183 2.48 -9.55 18.16
C PHE A 183 1.17 -9.31 17.39
N ILE A 184 0.76 -10.26 16.55
CA ILE A 184 -0.41 -10.11 15.69
C ILE A 184 -1.70 -10.10 16.50
N THR A 185 -1.68 -10.60 17.74
CA THR A 185 -2.82 -10.55 18.66
C THR A 185 -2.99 -9.19 19.34
N ASP A 186 -2.06 -8.23 19.16
CA ASP A 186 -2.20 -6.88 19.71
C ASP A 186 -3.18 -6.06 18.86
N GLN A 187 -4.39 -5.87 19.40
CA GLN A 187 -5.49 -5.14 18.75
C GLN A 187 -5.12 -3.70 18.39
N ASN A 188 -4.30 -3.03 19.18
CA ASN A 188 -3.88 -1.65 18.88
C ASN A 188 -2.98 -1.62 17.66
N GLN A 189 -2.04 -2.56 17.56
CA GLN A 189 -1.17 -2.67 16.40
C GLN A 189 -1.94 -3.10 15.14
N VAL A 190 -2.92 -3.99 15.28
CA VAL A 190 -3.80 -4.36 14.16
C VAL A 190 -4.59 -3.15 13.68
N ASN A 191 -5.26 -2.42 14.58
CA ASN A 191 -5.99 -1.19 14.24
C ASN A 191 -5.08 -0.17 13.55
N VAL A 192 -3.87 0.05 14.10
CA VAL A 192 -2.88 0.90 13.47
C VAL A 192 -2.59 0.42 12.05
N ALA A 193 -2.20 -0.84 11.85
CA ALA A 193 -1.81 -1.35 10.54
C ALA A 193 -2.91 -1.18 9.47
N ILE A 194 -4.16 -1.53 9.80
CA ILE A 194 -5.27 -1.50 8.84
C ILE A 194 -5.77 -0.08 8.54
N THR A 195 -5.52 0.89 9.43
CA THR A 195 -5.94 2.29 9.24
C THR A 195 -4.89 3.17 8.56
N ARG A 196 -3.72 2.62 8.22
CA ARG A 196 -2.68 3.32 7.43
C ARG A 196 -3.05 3.48 5.96
N ALA A 197 -3.95 2.64 5.46
CA ALA A 197 -4.37 2.60 4.06
C ALA A 197 -5.42 3.66 3.74
N LYS A 198 -5.17 4.42 2.68
CA LYS A 198 -6.01 5.53 2.23
C LYS A 198 -6.94 5.14 1.08
N LYS A 199 -6.40 4.56 0.01
CA LYS A 199 -7.09 4.11 -1.21
C LYS A 199 -7.27 2.60 -1.27
N GLY A 200 -6.32 1.80 -0.78
CA GLY A 200 -6.44 0.34 -0.80
C GLY A 200 -5.58 -0.41 0.22
N LEU A 201 -6.11 -1.51 0.75
CA LEU A 201 -5.45 -2.33 1.77
C LEU A 201 -5.32 -3.79 1.31
N VAL A 202 -4.10 -4.32 1.32
CA VAL A 202 -3.85 -5.76 1.12
C VAL A 202 -3.29 -6.34 2.41
N ILE A 203 -3.94 -7.34 2.97
CA ILE A 203 -3.39 -8.13 4.08
C ILE A 203 -2.91 -9.46 3.51
N VAL A 204 -1.68 -9.87 3.83
CA VAL A 204 -1.11 -11.15 3.40
C VAL A 204 -0.87 -12.01 4.63
N GLY A 205 -1.43 -13.22 4.64
CA GLY A 205 -1.26 -14.10 5.80
C GLY A 205 -1.90 -15.47 5.73
N ASN A 206 -1.62 -16.26 6.76
CA ASN A 206 -2.19 -17.58 6.91
C ASN A 206 -3.54 -17.52 7.66
N LYS A 207 -4.65 -17.46 6.91
CA LYS A 207 -6.00 -17.44 7.49
C LYS A 207 -6.30 -18.59 8.44
N HIS A 208 -5.69 -19.77 8.25
CA HIS A 208 -5.93 -20.90 9.15
C HIS A 208 -5.39 -20.62 10.55
N LEU A 209 -4.22 -20.00 10.64
CA LEU A 209 -3.59 -19.66 11.91
C LEU A 209 -4.22 -18.41 12.53
N LEU A 210 -4.47 -17.37 11.73
CA LEU A 210 -5.06 -16.12 12.21
C LEU A 210 -6.45 -16.31 12.83
N ARG A 211 -7.25 -17.28 12.36
CA ARG A 211 -8.55 -17.62 12.96
C ARG A 211 -8.49 -18.11 14.41
N CYS A 212 -7.31 -18.47 14.90
CA CYS A 212 -7.14 -18.83 16.30
C CYS A 212 -7.26 -17.62 17.24
N ASP A 213 -7.12 -16.39 16.72
CA ASP A 213 -7.37 -15.16 17.45
C ASP A 213 -8.77 -14.61 17.16
N LYS A 214 -9.44 -14.09 18.19
CA LYS A 214 -10.83 -13.62 18.09
C LYS A 214 -10.96 -12.42 17.15
N THR A 215 -10.08 -11.43 17.27
CA THR A 215 -10.12 -10.22 16.45
C THR A 215 -9.87 -10.56 14.99
N TRP A 216 -8.86 -11.37 14.72
CA TRP A 216 -8.57 -11.84 13.37
C TRP A 216 -9.65 -12.74 12.78
N ASN A 217 -10.30 -13.58 13.59
CA ASN A 217 -11.44 -14.34 13.13
C ASN A 217 -12.58 -13.42 12.66
N THR A 218 -12.89 -12.35 13.40
CA THR A 218 -13.89 -11.36 12.98
C THR A 218 -13.48 -10.60 11.72
N ILE A 219 -12.20 -10.19 11.61
CA ILE A 219 -11.66 -9.58 10.38
C ILE A 219 -11.85 -10.52 9.19
N LEU A 220 -11.52 -11.81 9.34
CA LEU A 220 -11.63 -12.79 8.26
C LEU A 220 -13.07 -13.11 7.90
N GLU A 221 -13.99 -13.16 8.86
CA GLU A 221 -15.42 -13.33 8.62
C GLU A 221 -15.99 -12.16 7.79
N ASP A 222 -15.63 -10.92 8.13
CA ASP A 222 -15.99 -9.74 7.34
C ASP A 222 -15.42 -9.81 5.91
N TYR A 223 -14.12 -10.11 5.76
CA TYR A 223 -13.51 -10.21 4.44
C TYR A 223 -14.12 -11.35 3.61
N GLU A 224 -14.50 -12.48 4.22
CA GLU A 224 -15.16 -13.59 3.51
C GLU A 224 -16.59 -13.21 3.10
N HIS A 225 -17.33 -12.54 3.99
CA HIS A 225 -18.69 -12.06 3.70
C HIS A 225 -18.73 -11.19 2.45
N TYR A 226 -17.74 -10.32 2.28
CA TYR A 226 -17.61 -9.43 1.11
C TYR A 226 -16.81 -10.03 -0.06
N GLY A 227 -16.49 -11.33 -0.05
CA GLY A 227 -15.75 -11.98 -1.14
C GLY A 227 -14.30 -11.50 -1.30
N CYS A 228 -13.74 -10.88 -0.27
CA CYS A 228 -12.43 -10.23 -0.23
C CYS A 228 -11.30 -11.15 0.27
N VAL A 229 -11.55 -12.43 0.54
CA VAL A 229 -10.49 -13.43 0.77
C VAL A 229 -10.11 -14.08 -0.55
N LYS A 230 -8.83 -13.97 -0.93
CA LYS A 230 -8.25 -14.48 -2.19
C LYS A 230 -7.00 -15.30 -1.92
N THR A 231 -6.54 -16.03 -2.91
CA THR A 231 -5.22 -16.69 -2.96
C THR A 231 -4.25 -15.88 -3.83
N PRO A 232 -2.93 -16.15 -3.80
CA PRO A 232 -1.95 -15.53 -4.71
C PRO A 232 -2.25 -15.73 -6.21
N MET A 233 -3.09 -16.71 -6.54
CA MET A 233 -3.49 -17.01 -7.91
C MET A 233 -4.65 -16.10 -8.35
N GLU A 234 -5.45 -15.63 -7.40
CA GLU A 234 -6.64 -14.82 -7.63
C GLU A 234 -6.37 -13.32 -7.46
N PHE A 235 -5.38 -12.92 -6.66
CA PHE A 235 -5.00 -11.52 -6.45
C PHE A 235 -3.49 -11.29 -6.68
N PRO A 236 -3.07 -10.18 -7.33
CA PRO A 236 -3.93 -9.34 -8.17
C PRO A 236 -4.52 -10.18 -9.34
N PRO A 237 -5.71 -9.84 -9.85
CA PRO A 237 -6.39 -10.62 -10.87
C PRO A 237 -5.50 -10.89 -12.08
N PRO A 238 -5.46 -12.12 -12.63
CA PRO A 238 -4.52 -12.49 -13.70
C PRO A 238 -4.50 -11.54 -14.90
N ASN A 239 -5.66 -11.03 -15.31
CA ASN A 239 -5.82 -10.08 -16.41
C ASN A 239 -5.28 -8.67 -16.14
N THR A 240 -4.99 -8.35 -14.87
CA THR A 240 -4.40 -7.06 -14.48
C THR A 240 -2.88 -7.14 -14.36
N ARG A 241 -2.32 -8.37 -14.33
CA ARG A 241 -0.89 -8.61 -14.10
C ARG A 241 -0.08 -8.00 -15.23
N LEU A 242 0.85 -7.14 -14.84
CA LEU A 242 1.76 -6.49 -15.77
C LEU A 242 2.98 -7.37 -16.01
N THR A 243 3.32 -7.52 -17.28
CA THR A 243 4.61 -8.05 -17.72
C THR A 243 5.74 -7.12 -17.28
N ARG A 244 6.96 -7.66 -17.25
CA ARG A 244 8.17 -6.86 -16.95
C ARG A 244 8.33 -5.68 -17.93
N GLN A 245 7.96 -5.86 -19.19
CA GLN A 245 8.01 -4.81 -20.21
C GLN A 245 7.00 -3.69 -19.92
N GLU A 246 5.77 -4.02 -19.54
CA GLU A 246 4.74 -3.03 -19.18
C GLU A 246 5.13 -2.23 -17.94
N ILE A 247 5.69 -2.89 -16.93
CA ILE A 247 6.19 -2.21 -15.71
C ILE A 247 7.29 -1.20 -16.08
N MET A 248 8.25 -1.59 -16.92
CA MET A 248 9.32 -0.70 -17.38
C MET A 248 8.78 0.46 -18.22
N ALA A 249 7.81 0.20 -19.09
CA ALA A 249 7.18 1.23 -19.92
C ALA A 249 6.45 2.27 -19.05
N ARG A 250 5.70 1.82 -18.03
CA ARG A 250 5.01 2.71 -17.09
C ARG A 250 5.97 3.53 -16.24
N ALA A 251 7.07 2.94 -15.75
CA ALA A 251 8.11 3.68 -15.02
C ALA A 251 8.78 4.77 -15.89
N ARG A 252 9.04 4.48 -17.17
CA ARG A 252 9.54 5.47 -18.13
C ARG A 252 8.53 6.60 -18.35
N ALA A 253 7.26 6.28 -18.59
CA ALA A 253 6.21 7.26 -18.79
C ALA A 253 6.02 8.21 -17.60
N GLN A 254 6.14 7.68 -16.36
CA GLN A 254 6.13 8.51 -15.14
C GLN A 254 7.30 9.49 -15.08
N SER A 255 8.51 9.03 -15.44
CA SER A 255 9.71 9.89 -15.47
C SER A 255 9.53 11.05 -16.47
N TYR A 256 8.97 10.78 -17.65
CA TYR A 256 8.65 11.81 -18.64
C TYR A 256 7.55 12.78 -18.18
N ARG A 257 6.50 12.28 -17.53
CA ARG A 257 5.39 13.11 -17.04
C ARG A 257 5.86 14.09 -15.95
N ARG A 258 6.69 13.62 -15.02
CA ARG A 258 7.30 14.44 -13.96
C ARG A 258 8.25 15.50 -14.52
N TYR A 259 9.00 15.17 -15.57
CA TYR A 259 9.89 16.13 -16.25
C TYR A 259 9.11 17.19 -17.03
N GLY A 260 8.01 16.79 -17.70
CA GLY A 260 7.11 17.70 -18.40
C GLY A 260 6.38 18.68 -17.47
N GLU A 261 5.91 18.21 -16.31
CA GLU A 261 5.31 19.06 -15.27
C GLU A 261 6.32 20.07 -14.71
N THR A 262 7.58 19.66 -14.49
CA THR A 262 8.66 20.54 -14.04
C THR A 262 8.96 21.66 -15.05
N ILE A 263 8.85 21.38 -16.36
CA ILE A 263 9.05 22.38 -17.42
C ILE A 263 7.85 23.35 -17.51
N TYR A 264 6.63 22.83 -17.38
CA TYR A 264 5.41 23.64 -17.38
C TYR A 264 5.35 24.61 -16.18
N GLU A 265 5.74 24.16 -14.99
CA GLU A 265 5.82 24.99 -13.79
C GLU A 265 6.92 26.07 -13.88
N ARG A 266 7.97 25.85 -14.69
CA ARG A 266 9.05 26.82 -14.91
C ARG A 266 8.79 27.83 -16.03
N GLY A 267 7.66 27.73 -16.73
CA GLY A 267 7.27 28.68 -17.77
C GLY A 267 8.17 28.69 -19.02
N GLU A 268 9.02 27.68 -19.21
CA GLU A 268 9.90 27.59 -20.38
C GLU A 268 9.16 26.91 -21.54
N ALA A 269 8.59 27.72 -22.44
CA ALA A 269 8.01 27.24 -23.69
C ALA A 269 9.13 26.78 -24.64
N THR A 270 9.54 25.51 -24.53
CA THR A 270 10.40 24.87 -25.52
C THR A 270 9.65 23.70 -26.16
N SER A 271 9.44 23.79 -27.48
CA SER A 271 8.88 22.71 -28.29
C SER A 271 9.93 21.59 -28.40
N TYR A 272 9.72 20.46 -27.73
CA TYR A 272 10.64 19.33 -27.81
C TYR A 272 10.27 18.36 -28.95
N VAL A 273 11.29 17.95 -29.71
CA VAL A 273 11.23 16.89 -30.74
C VAL A 273 11.80 15.62 -30.11
N GLY A 274 11.00 14.55 -30.04
CA GLY A 274 11.39 13.25 -29.48
C GLY A 274 12.58 12.61 -30.21
N PRO A 275 13.24 11.60 -29.59
CA PRO A 275 14.39 10.95 -30.20
C PRO A 275 13.99 10.23 -31.50
N VAL A 276 14.63 10.62 -32.60
CA VAL A 276 14.61 9.95 -33.89
C VAL A 276 15.74 8.92 -33.87
N ASP A 277 15.42 7.67 -33.55
CA ASP A 277 16.31 6.56 -33.89
C ASP A 277 16.16 6.28 -35.38
N GLU A 278 16.98 6.97 -36.19
CA GLU A 278 17.69 6.45 -37.36
C GLU A 278 18.42 7.60 -38.11
N ARG A 279 19.73 7.39 -38.32
CA ARG A 279 20.80 8.16 -39.01
C ARG A 279 20.46 9.46 -39.77
N PRO A 280 21.34 10.50 -39.69
CA PRO A 280 21.05 11.82 -40.24
C PRO A 280 21.27 11.91 -41.75
N THR A 281 20.25 12.37 -42.49
CA THR A 281 20.44 13.13 -43.73
C THR A 281 19.89 14.53 -43.56
N LEU A 282 20.79 15.51 -43.47
CA LEU A 282 20.49 16.94 -43.45
C LEU A 282 19.80 17.36 -44.78
N ARG A 283 18.59 17.92 -44.70
CA ARG A 283 18.05 18.79 -45.77
C ARG A 283 17.96 20.22 -45.24
N ILE A 284 18.89 21.05 -45.69
CA ILE A 284 18.90 22.50 -45.46
C ILE A 284 17.77 23.12 -46.30
N ARG A 285 16.78 23.75 -45.67
CA ARG A 285 15.94 24.76 -46.33
C ARG A 285 16.49 26.13 -45.95
N ASN A 286 17.21 26.75 -46.89
CA ASN A 286 17.58 28.16 -46.80
C ASN A 286 16.31 29.03 -46.78
N ARG A 287 16.06 29.72 -45.66
CA ARG A 287 15.32 30.99 -45.70
C ARG A 287 16.35 32.11 -45.70
N GLY A 288 16.60 32.66 -46.87
CA GLY A 288 17.36 33.90 -47.02
C GLY A 288 16.59 35.04 -46.37
N CYS A 289 17.20 35.65 -45.37
CA CYS A 289 16.81 36.94 -44.83
C CYS A 289 17.45 38.01 -45.71
N ALA A 290 16.66 38.81 -46.42
CA ALA A 290 17.12 40.03 -47.05
C ALA A 290 16.55 41.21 -46.25
N SER A 291 17.43 41.89 -45.51
CA SER A 291 17.19 43.24 -45.02
C SER A 291 17.70 44.23 -46.07
N ALA A 292 16.91 45.27 -46.36
CA ALA A 292 17.37 46.66 -46.50
C ALA A 292 16.31 47.57 -47.14
N ARG A 293 15.97 48.62 -46.37
CA ARG A 293 15.89 50.04 -46.78
C ARG A 293 14.72 50.53 -47.67
N GLN A 294 13.93 51.40 -47.02
CA GLN A 294 13.74 52.83 -47.36
C GLN A 294 12.88 53.15 -48.60
N GLY A 295 11.78 53.88 -48.39
CA GLY A 295 11.07 54.57 -49.47
C GLY A 295 9.56 54.73 -49.25
N ASP A 296 9.19 55.75 -48.48
CA ASP A 296 8.26 56.82 -48.89
C ASP A 296 6.96 56.51 -49.68
N ARG A 297 5.86 57.05 -49.11
CA ARG A 297 4.66 57.66 -49.75
C ARG A 297 3.33 56.88 -49.86
N TYR A 298 2.34 57.54 -49.26
CA TYR A 298 0.96 57.82 -49.72
C TYR A 298 -0.10 56.69 -49.73
N ARG A 299 -1.11 56.90 -48.86
CA ARG A 299 -2.55 56.53 -48.99
C ARG A 299 -3.17 57.13 -50.29
N PRO A 300 -4.47 56.89 -50.62
CA PRO A 300 -5.45 55.85 -50.22
C PRO A 300 -6.06 55.14 -51.47
N SER A 301 -6.79 54.03 -51.38
CA SER A 301 -8.20 53.90 -51.00
C SER A 301 -8.56 52.42 -51.00
#